data_AF-A0A8J7YR92-F1
#
_entry.id   AF-A0A8J7YR92-F1
#
_cell.length_a   1.000
_cell.length_b   1.000
_cell.length_c   1.000
_cell.angle_alpha   90.00
_cell.angle_beta   90.00
_cell.angle_gamma   90.00
#
_symmetry.space_group_name_H-M   'P 1'
#
loop_
_entity.id
_entity.type
_entity.pdbx_description
1 polymer ?
#
loop_
_entity_poly.entity_id
_entity_poly.type
_entity_poly.pdbx_seq_one_letter_code
_entity_poly.pdbx_strand_id
1 'polypeptide(L)'
;MFAIWTETVIQLVGVLLLSPLVAGVLARIKARIESRKGVRVIQPYFDLAKLLRKEDLISSSSTVVFSTVPFVVFGIYILISFIIPVVAPFPVLFTPSADFLGGALLFALASFLQVLAGINSGSQFTRLGSSRSVVFSAFAEPTLVMVFFAVAIISGTNNPYVTNEVLVSSVRIYLSLPHLLSTAAFFMLLLFETGKLPVESQSLNELGMIDEGRLYEYSGRNLFLLKYSSMMKQYLLGSVFLNVFLIPWFMQYGIVGTIADIPIMLAKWLLLIAIIAVIEETVAKLRLFKIQDFLSVSFALALLSIITYSLGGII
;
A
#
# COMPACT_ATOMS: atom_id res chain seq x y z
N MET A 1 1.83 29.17 8.19
CA MET A 1 2.80 28.67 7.19
C MET A 1 3.85 27.76 7.82
N PHE A 2 4.61 28.20 8.84
CA PHE A 2 5.62 27.34 9.51
C PHE A 2 5.06 26.01 10.06
N ALA A 3 3.89 26.03 10.71
CA ALA A 3 3.23 24.82 11.23
C ALA A 3 2.97 23.77 10.14
N ILE A 4 2.42 24.18 9.00
CA ILE A 4 2.10 23.29 7.88
C ILE A 4 3.38 22.65 7.32
N TRP A 5 4.48 23.42 7.23
CA TRP A 5 5.78 22.86 6.84
C TRP A 5 6.29 21.82 7.83
N THR A 6 6.20 22.11 9.14
CA THR A 6 6.63 21.16 10.17
C THR A 6 5.80 19.87 10.14
N GLU A 7 4.49 19.97 9.97
CA GLU A 7 3.58 18.83 9.90
C GLU A 7 3.85 17.98 8.64
N THR A 8 4.10 18.63 7.51
CA THR A 8 4.49 17.96 6.25
C THR A 8 5.80 17.18 6.41
N VAL A 9 6.79 17.77 7.08
CA VAL A 9 8.08 17.11 7.35
C VAL A 9 7.89 15.94 8.31
N ILE A 10 7.09 16.10 9.37
CA ILE A 10 6.79 15.01 10.31
C ILE A 10 6.10 13.85 9.60
N GLN A 11 5.14 14.13 8.72
CA GLN A 11 4.45 13.11 7.92
C GLN A 11 5.41 12.36 7.01
N LEU A 12 6.25 13.07 6.25
CA LEU A 12 7.25 12.45 5.37
C LEU A 12 8.24 11.58 6.16
N VAL A 13 8.81 12.13 7.23
CA VAL A 13 9.77 11.41 8.08
C VAL A 13 9.09 10.22 8.74
N GLY A 14 7.84 10.38 9.17
CA GLY A 14 6.99 9.31 9.68
C GLY A 14 6.83 8.18 8.67
N VAL A 15 6.49 8.48 7.42
CA VAL A 15 6.37 7.47 6.35
C VAL A 15 7.70 6.75 6.08
N LEU A 16 8.80 7.50 6.01
CA LEU A 16 10.13 6.95 5.77
C LEU A 16 10.59 6.03 6.91
N LEU A 17 10.34 6.39 8.16
CA LEU A 17 10.76 5.60 9.32
C LEU A 17 9.76 4.48 9.64
N LEU A 18 8.46 4.72 9.60
CA LEU A 18 7.47 3.72 10.00
C LEU A 18 7.31 2.60 8.97
N SER A 19 7.61 2.85 7.68
CA SER A 19 7.42 1.84 6.65
C SER A 19 8.33 0.60 6.80
N PRO A 20 9.66 0.68 7.06
CA PRO A 20 10.47 -0.50 7.33
C PRO A 20 10.18 -1.11 8.71
N LEU A 21 9.75 -0.28 9.68
CA LEU A 21 9.37 -0.75 11.00
C LEU A 21 8.17 -1.70 10.94
N VAL A 22 7.11 -1.31 10.24
CA VAL A 22 5.89 -2.12 10.03
C VAL A 22 6.24 -3.46 9.37
N ALA A 23 7.09 -3.45 8.34
CA ALA A 23 7.55 -4.68 7.70
C ALA A 23 8.30 -5.61 8.68
N GLY A 24 9.15 -5.05 9.54
CA GLY A 24 9.90 -5.78 10.56
C GLY A 24 9.03 -6.33 11.69
N VAL A 25 8.01 -5.57 12.11
CA VAL A 25 7.03 -6.01 13.10
C VAL A 25 6.21 -7.18 12.55
N LEU A 26 5.72 -7.08 11.31
CA LEU A 26 5.00 -8.17 10.65
C LEU A 26 5.85 -9.45 10.60
N ALA A 27 7.10 -9.36 10.14
CA ALA A 27 8.02 -10.51 10.09
C ALA A 27 8.27 -11.12 11.49
N ARG A 28 8.35 -10.28 12.53
CA ARG A 28 8.50 -10.75 13.92
C ARG A 28 7.25 -11.49 14.40
N ILE A 29 6.06 -10.94 14.15
CA ILE A 29 4.79 -11.54 14.59
C ILE A 29 4.55 -12.87 13.88
N LYS A 30 4.74 -12.95 12.56
CA LYS A 30 4.66 -14.21 11.80
C LYS A 30 5.55 -15.29 12.39
N ALA A 31 6.83 -14.98 12.59
CA ALA A 31 7.76 -15.93 13.18
C ALA A 31 7.32 -16.42 14.57
N ARG A 32 6.69 -15.56 15.38
CA ARG A 32 6.15 -15.97 16.68
C ARG A 32 4.94 -16.89 16.57
N ILE A 33 4.05 -16.66 15.61
CA ILE A 33 2.90 -17.54 15.32
C ILE A 33 3.39 -18.93 14.92
N GLU A 34 4.42 -18.99 14.08
CA GLU A 34 5.10 -20.24 13.69
C GLU A 34 5.96 -20.86 14.81
N SER A 35 5.91 -20.34 16.04
CA SER A 35 6.74 -20.77 17.18
C SER A 35 8.26 -20.67 16.94
N ARG A 36 8.69 -19.77 16.06
CA ARG A 36 10.11 -19.42 15.80
C ARG A 36 10.51 -18.15 16.54
N LYS A 37 11.82 -17.97 16.77
CA LYS A 37 12.34 -16.75 17.41
C LYS A 37 12.20 -15.52 16.51
N GLY A 38 12.27 -15.69 15.19
CA GLY A 38 12.21 -14.60 14.21
C GLY A 38 13.40 -13.63 14.24
N VAL A 39 13.52 -12.82 13.18
CA VAL A 39 14.50 -11.73 13.08
C VAL A 39 14.15 -10.55 13.99
N ARG A 40 15.09 -9.62 14.20
CA ARG A 40 14.84 -8.41 15.00
C ARG A 40 13.87 -7.48 14.25
N VAL A 41 13.05 -6.73 14.98
CA VAL A 41 12.09 -5.78 14.38
C VAL A 41 12.80 -4.71 13.53
N ILE A 42 13.97 -4.27 13.96
CA ILE A 42 14.80 -3.27 13.24
C ILE A 42 15.61 -3.87 12.09
N GLN A 43 15.49 -5.18 11.79
CA GLN A 43 16.25 -5.84 10.72
C GLN A 43 16.08 -5.18 9.34
N PRO A 44 14.87 -4.76 8.90
CA PRO A 44 14.71 -4.14 7.59
C PRO A 44 15.58 -2.90 7.37
N TYR A 45 15.84 -2.11 8.41
CA TYR A 45 16.72 -0.95 8.33
C TYR A 45 18.17 -1.33 8.05
N PHE A 46 18.66 -2.40 8.70
CA PHE A 46 20.01 -2.91 8.45
C PHE A 46 20.13 -3.51 7.04
N ASP A 47 19.09 -4.19 6.57
CA ASP A 47 19.06 -4.75 5.22
C ASP A 47 19.06 -3.65 4.16
N LEU A 48 18.28 -2.58 4.35
CA LEU A 48 18.28 -1.40 3.50
C LEU A 48 19.65 -0.68 3.52
N ALA A 49 20.23 -0.45 4.70
CA ALA A 49 21.56 0.15 4.84
C ALA A 49 22.66 -0.70 4.19
N LYS A 50 22.53 -2.03 4.22
CA LYS A 50 23.42 -2.95 3.53
C LYS A 50 23.32 -2.80 2.02
N LEU A 51 22.11 -2.70 1.47
CA LEU A 51 21.90 -2.55 0.02
C LEU A 51 22.50 -1.24 -0.52
N LEU A 52 22.39 -0.14 0.23
CA LEU A 52 23.02 1.14 -0.14
C LEU A 52 24.54 1.07 -0.29
N ARG A 53 25.19 0.17 0.45
CA ARG A 53 26.65 -0.03 0.43
C ARG A 53 27.11 -1.00 -0.65
N LYS A 54 26.18 -1.70 -1.30
CA LYS A 54 26.51 -2.65 -2.37
C LYS A 54 26.64 -1.93 -3.70
N GLU A 55 27.46 -2.52 -4.57
CA GLU A 55 27.57 -2.11 -5.97
C GLU A 55 26.31 -2.52 -6.75
N ASP A 56 25.93 -1.67 -7.70
CA ASP A 56 24.88 -1.95 -8.68
C ASP A 56 25.47 -2.71 -9.86
N LEU A 57 25.14 -3.99 -9.96
CA LEU A 57 25.37 -4.82 -11.14
C LEU A 57 24.16 -4.70 -12.06
N ILE A 58 24.38 -4.16 -13.26
CA ILE A 58 23.37 -3.95 -14.29
C ILE A 58 23.73 -4.83 -15.48
N SER A 59 22.76 -5.60 -15.99
CA SER A 59 22.97 -6.46 -17.16
C SER A 59 23.28 -5.63 -18.41
N SER A 60 24.20 -6.11 -19.25
CA SER A 60 24.52 -5.49 -20.56
C SER A 60 23.37 -5.48 -21.54
N SER A 61 22.38 -6.37 -21.36
CA SER A 61 21.16 -6.44 -22.16
C SER A 61 20.02 -5.54 -21.65
N SER A 62 20.22 -4.84 -20.54
CA SER A 62 19.22 -3.95 -19.95
C SER A 62 19.26 -2.55 -20.57
N THR A 63 18.12 -1.85 -20.54
CA THR A 63 18.01 -0.49 -21.09
C THR A 63 18.08 0.57 -19.99
N VAL A 64 18.23 1.84 -20.38
CA VAL A 64 18.22 3.00 -19.46
C VAL A 64 16.93 3.09 -18.64
N VAL A 65 15.82 2.53 -19.16
CA VAL A 65 14.55 2.47 -18.44
C VAL A 65 14.69 1.61 -17.17
N PHE A 66 15.41 0.49 -17.26
CA PHE A 66 15.66 -0.40 -16.12
C PHE A 66 16.41 0.31 -14.99
N SER A 67 17.43 1.12 -15.31
CA SER A 67 18.21 1.84 -14.28
C SER A 67 17.52 3.08 -13.73
N THR A 68 16.65 3.74 -14.50
CA THR A 68 16.02 5.00 -14.09
C THR A 68 14.75 4.81 -13.29
N VAL A 69 13.95 3.77 -13.60
CA VAL A 69 12.65 3.52 -12.96
C VAL A 69 12.71 3.42 -11.43
N PRO A 70 13.68 2.74 -10.79
CA PRO A 70 13.76 2.68 -9.33
C PRO A 70 13.74 4.04 -8.64
N PHE A 71 14.41 5.05 -9.23
CA PHE A 71 14.44 6.42 -8.71
C PHE A 71 13.08 7.11 -8.85
N VAL A 72 12.45 6.94 -10.01
CA VAL A 72 11.13 7.55 -10.31
C VAL A 72 10.06 6.95 -9.41
N VAL A 73 10.03 5.62 -9.25
CA VAL A 73 9.06 4.91 -8.40
C VAL A 73 9.21 5.33 -6.94
N PHE A 74 10.44 5.44 -6.44
CA PHE A 74 10.70 5.92 -5.09
C PHE A 74 10.21 7.37 -4.90
N GLY A 75 10.46 8.24 -5.88
CA GLY A 75 9.95 9.61 -5.91
C GLY A 75 8.42 9.69 -5.92
N ILE A 76 7.74 8.81 -6.66
CA ILE A 76 6.27 8.74 -6.68
C ILE A 76 5.72 8.39 -5.29
N TYR A 77 6.28 7.41 -4.59
CA TYR A 77 5.80 7.06 -3.25
C TYR A 77 6.09 8.17 -2.21
N ILE A 78 7.18 8.91 -2.36
CA ILE A 78 7.42 10.14 -1.59
C ILE A 78 6.32 11.16 -1.91
N LEU A 79 5.97 11.35 -3.18
CA LEU A 79 4.94 12.30 -3.59
C LEU A 79 3.57 11.92 -3.02
N ILE A 80 3.19 10.63 -3.08
CA ILE A 80 1.95 10.12 -2.48
C ILE A 80 1.91 10.38 -0.97
N SER A 81 3.07 10.31 -0.29
CA SER A 81 3.14 10.59 1.15
C SER A 81 2.74 12.03 1.52
N PHE A 82 2.80 12.98 0.59
CA PHE A 82 2.33 14.35 0.81
C PHE A 82 0.83 14.53 0.52
N ILE A 83 0.24 13.60 -0.23
CA ILE A 83 -1.16 13.68 -0.66
C ILE A 83 -2.06 12.98 0.35
N ILE A 84 -1.68 11.79 0.81
CA ILE A 84 -2.55 10.91 1.58
C ILE A 84 -2.45 11.20 3.09
N PRO A 85 -3.57 11.22 3.85
CA PRO A 85 -3.56 11.30 5.30
C PRO A 85 -2.97 10.03 5.91
N VAL A 86 -1.68 10.09 6.26
CA VAL A 86 -0.97 8.98 6.88
C VAL A 86 -0.85 9.20 8.39
N VAL A 87 -0.14 10.25 8.80
CA VAL A 87 0.09 10.57 10.22
C VAL A 87 -0.69 11.82 10.64
N ALA A 88 -0.84 12.82 9.78
CA ALA A 88 -1.67 13.99 10.06
C ALA A 88 -3.10 13.75 9.52
N PRO A 89 -4.15 13.94 10.34
CA PRO A 89 -5.53 13.84 9.87
C PRO A 89 -6.00 15.08 9.10
N PHE A 90 -5.16 16.11 8.97
CA PHE A 90 -5.49 17.41 8.39
C PHE A 90 -4.59 17.77 7.19
N PRO A 91 -5.02 18.72 6.33
CA PRO A 91 -4.28 19.10 5.14
C PRO A 91 -2.86 19.59 5.41
N VAL A 92 -1.88 18.96 4.76
CA VAL A 92 -0.47 19.38 4.68
C VAL A 92 -0.23 20.24 3.43
N LEU A 93 1.01 20.71 3.22
CA LEU A 93 1.34 21.79 2.26
C LEU A 93 1.00 21.49 0.79
N PHE A 94 0.67 20.24 0.44
CA PHE A 94 0.28 19.79 -0.91
C PHE A 94 -1.06 19.05 -0.97
N THR A 95 -1.79 18.98 0.14
CA THR A 95 -3.09 18.30 0.20
C THR A 95 -4.11 18.81 -0.83
N PRO A 96 -4.22 20.13 -1.13
CA PRO A 96 -5.22 20.59 -2.10
C PRO A 96 -4.95 20.14 -3.54
N SER A 97 -3.76 19.60 -3.84
CA SER A 97 -3.31 19.33 -5.20
C SER A 97 -3.76 17.99 -5.76
N ALA A 98 -4.19 17.04 -4.92
CA ALA A 98 -4.61 15.72 -5.36
C ALA A 98 -5.65 15.10 -4.42
N ASP A 99 -6.49 14.25 -4.98
CA ASP A 99 -7.59 13.54 -4.33
C ASP A 99 -7.34 12.03 -4.34
N PHE A 100 -8.31 11.22 -3.88
CA PHE A 100 -8.15 9.76 -3.93
C PHE A 100 -7.89 9.23 -5.35
N LEU A 101 -8.51 9.85 -6.37
CA LEU A 101 -8.31 9.45 -7.77
C LEU A 101 -6.87 9.75 -8.22
N GLY A 102 -6.35 10.94 -7.92
CA GLY A 102 -4.96 11.30 -8.16
C GLY A 102 -3.99 10.36 -7.45
N GLY A 103 -4.27 9.99 -6.19
CA GLY A 103 -3.52 8.97 -5.46
C GLY A 103 -3.53 7.61 -6.15
N ALA A 104 -4.70 7.12 -6.58
CA ALA A 104 -4.83 5.86 -7.33
C ALA A 104 -4.03 5.87 -8.64
N LEU A 105 -4.09 6.98 -9.39
CA LEU A 105 -3.33 7.12 -10.64
C LEU A 105 -1.82 7.12 -10.40
N LEU A 106 -1.34 7.71 -9.29
CA LEU A 106 0.08 7.65 -8.93
C LEU A 106 0.51 6.22 -8.53
N PHE A 107 -0.32 5.47 -7.81
CA PHE A 107 -0.07 4.05 -7.54
C PHE A 107 -0.02 3.23 -8.83
N ALA A 108 -0.96 3.45 -9.75
CA ALA A 108 -1.00 2.80 -11.06
C ALA A 108 0.24 3.16 -11.90
N LEU A 109 0.65 4.44 -11.92
CA LEU A 109 1.87 4.88 -12.60
C LEU A 109 3.12 4.19 -12.05
N ALA A 110 3.25 4.08 -10.72
CA ALA A 110 4.36 3.36 -10.09
C ALA A 110 4.37 1.87 -10.46
N SER A 111 3.20 1.23 -10.55
CA SER A 111 3.07 -0.18 -10.99
C SER A 111 3.45 -0.35 -12.46
N PHE A 112 2.92 0.52 -13.33
CA PHE A 112 3.22 0.54 -14.77
C PHE A 112 4.72 0.70 -15.03
N LEU A 113 5.38 1.64 -14.36
CA LEU A 113 6.82 1.85 -14.50
C LEU A 113 7.62 0.61 -14.08
N GLN A 114 7.23 -0.05 -12.98
CA GLN A 114 7.89 -1.29 -12.54
C GLN A 114 7.73 -2.44 -13.54
N VAL A 115 6.55 -2.59 -14.15
CA VAL A 115 6.33 -3.55 -15.25
C VAL A 115 7.23 -3.21 -16.44
N LEU A 116 7.25 -1.94 -16.85
CA LEU A 116 8.06 -1.49 -17.98
C LEU A 116 9.54 -1.78 -17.74
N ALA A 117 10.04 -1.52 -16.54
CA ALA A 117 11.41 -1.81 -16.18
C ALA A 117 11.68 -3.33 -16.17
N GLY A 118 10.76 -4.13 -15.65
CA GLY A 118 10.89 -5.59 -15.65
C GLY A 118 10.94 -6.21 -17.05
N ILE A 119 10.27 -5.61 -18.04
CA ILE A 119 10.36 -6.04 -19.44
C ILE A 119 11.73 -5.67 -20.05
N ASN A 120 12.31 -4.57 -19.58
CA ASN A 120 13.58 -4.00 -20.03
C ASN A 120 14.82 -4.55 -19.28
N SER A 121 14.67 -5.56 -18.42
CA SER A 121 15.80 -6.14 -17.66
C SER A 121 16.70 -7.05 -18.51
N GLY A 122 16.21 -7.51 -19.67
CA GLY A 122 16.89 -8.49 -20.52
C GLY A 122 16.67 -9.95 -20.12
N SER A 123 16.03 -10.22 -18.97
CA SER A 123 15.80 -11.56 -18.43
C SER A 123 14.43 -12.12 -18.82
N GLN A 124 14.35 -13.43 -19.07
CA GLN A 124 13.07 -14.08 -19.37
C GLN A 124 12.21 -14.25 -18.10
N PHE A 125 12.83 -14.47 -16.94
CA PHE A 125 12.12 -14.64 -15.67
C PHE A 125 11.45 -13.35 -15.21
N THR A 126 12.16 -12.21 -15.30
CA THR A 126 11.58 -10.90 -14.98
C THR A 126 10.43 -10.52 -15.91
N ARG A 127 10.56 -10.85 -17.20
CA ARG A 127 9.48 -10.67 -18.18
C ARG A 127 8.25 -11.51 -17.86
N LEU A 128 8.44 -12.76 -17.43
CA LEU A 128 7.35 -13.64 -17.03
C LEU A 128 6.60 -13.09 -15.79
N GLY A 129 7.33 -12.62 -14.78
CA GLY A 129 6.73 -11.97 -13.60
C GLY A 129 5.98 -10.68 -13.97
N SER A 130 6.57 -9.87 -14.84
CA SER A 130 5.95 -8.62 -15.32
C SER A 130 4.67 -8.88 -16.12
N SER A 131 4.67 -9.90 -17.00
CA SER A 131 3.48 -10.30 -17.76
C SER A 131 2.31 -10.70 -16.85
N ARG A 132 2.58 -11.48 -15.79
CA ARG A 132 1.57 -11.84 -14.78
C ARG A 132 1.04 -10.61 -14.05
N SER A 133 1.93 -9.71 -13.64
CA SER A 133 1.53 -8.46 -12.97
C SER A 133 0.56 -7.67 -13.84
N VAL A 134 0.80 -7.53 -15.15
CA VAL A 134 -0.10 -6.81 -16.07
C VAL A 134 -1.50 -7.43 -16.10
N VAL A 135 -1.58 -8.76 -16.18
CA VAL A 135 -2.86 -9.48 -16.22
C VAL A 135 -3.68 -9.23 -14.95
N PHE A 136 -3.04 -9.18 -13.78
CA PHE A 136 -3.75 -8.90 -12.53
C PHE A 136 -4.01 -7.41 -12.31
N SER A 137 -3.09 -6.53 -12.70
CA SER A 137 -3.26 -5.07 -12.65
C SER A 137 -4.46 -4.61 -13.47
N ALA A 138 -4.79 -5.31 -14.57
CA ALA A 138 -6.00 -5.05 -15.34
C ALA A 138 -7.31 -5.17 -14.52
N PHE A 139 -7.30 -5.90 -13.41
CA PHE A 139 -8.42 -5.98 -12.46
C PHE A 139 -8.17 -5.12 -11.21
N ALA A 140 -6.95 -5.10 -10.69
CA ALA A 140 -6.62 -4.39 -9.46
C ALA A 140 -6.74 -2.86 -9.59
N GLU A 141 -6.28 -2.28 -10.70
CA GLU A 141 -6.32 -0.82 -10.89
C GLU A 141 -7.77 -0.29 -11.03
N PRO A 142 -8.66 -0.88 -11.84
CA PRO A 142 -10.08 -0.51 -11.82
C PRO A 142 -10.73 -0.71 -10.46
N THR A 143 -10.36 -1.77 -9.74
CA THR A 143 -10.88 -2.02 -8.38
C THR A 143 -10.47 -0.90 -7.42
N LEU A 144 -9.23 -0.43 -7.47
CA LEU A 144 -8.74 0.68 -6.66
C LEU A 144 -9.57 1.95 -6.90
N VAL A 145 -9.80 2.28 -8.17
CA VAL A 145 -10.61 3.44 -8.57
C VAL A 145 -12.05 3.29 -8.08
N MET A 146 -12.66 2.11 -8.24
CA MET A 146 -14.03 1.85 -7.80
C MET A 146 -14.21 1.95 -6.30
N VAL A 147 -13.25 1.46 -5.51
CA VAL A 147 -13.29 1.57 -4.04
C VAL A 147 -13.23 3.04 -3.60
N PHE A 148 -12.33 3.82 -4.17
CA PHE A 148 -12.24 5.24 -3.85
C PHE A 148 -13.46 6.02 -4.32
N PHE A 149 -14.02 5.66 -5.48
CA PHE A 149 -15.26 6.24 -5.96
C PHE A 149 -16.45 5.91 -5.05
N ALA A 150 -16.53 4.68 -4.55
CA ALA A 150 -17.56 4.26 -3.59
C ALA A 150 -17.52 5.13 -2.32
N VAL A 151 -16.34 5.31 -1.73
CA VAL A 151 -16.17 6.16 -0.54
C VAL A 151 -16.41 7.64 -0.86
N ALA A 152 -16.03 8.11 -2.04
CA ALA A 152 -16.26 9.49 -2.44
C ALA A 152 -17.75 9.82 -2.55
N ILE A 153 -18.56 8.89 -3.08
CA ILE A 153 -20.02 9.03 -3.13
C ILE A 153 -20.62 9.02 -1.71
N ILE A 154 -20.16 8.12 -0.85
CA ILE A 154 -20.66 8.00 0.54
C ILE A 154 -20.36 9.26 1.36
N SER A 155 -19.16 9.83 1.18
CA SER A 155 -18.71 11.02 1.92
C SER A 155 -19.06 12.34 1.24
N GLY A 156 -19.53 12.31 -0.02
CA GLY A 156 -19.85 13.51 -0.80
C GLY A 156 -18.64 14.30 -1.29
N THR A 157 -17.43 13.76 -1.17
CA THR A 157 -16.18 14.44 -1.53
C THR A 157 -15.11 13.43 -1.96
N ASN A 158 -14.20 13.83 -2.83
CA ASN A 158 -13.05 13.00 -3.23
C ASN A 158 -11.78 13.32 -2.43
N ASN A 159 -11.81 14.35 -1.56
CA ASN A 159 -10.65 14.76 -0.80
C ASN A 159 -10.44 13.81 0.41
N PRO A 160 -9.28 13.16 0.52
CA PRO A 160 -9.07 12.12 1.54
C PRO A 160 -9.13 12.63 2.98
N TYR A 161 -8.81 13.90 3.23
CA TYR A 161 -8.87 14.50 4.56
C TYR A 161 -10.31 14.82 4.96
N VAL A 162 -11.08 15.39 4.03
CA VAL A 162 -12.49 15.71 4.26
C VAL A 162 -13.31 14.43 4.41
N THR A 163 -13.03 13.40 3.61
CA THR A 163 -13.64 12.08 3.77
C THR A 163 -13.41 11.51 5.16
N ASN A 164 -12.19 11.61 5.69
CA ASN A 164 -11.90 11.15 7.05
C ASN A 164 -12.75 11.91 8.09
N GLU A 165 -12.79 13.24 8.00
CA GLU A 165 -13.61 14.08 8.88
C GLU A 165 -15.11 13.70 8.84
N VAL A 166 -15.66 13.48 7.66
CA VAL A 166 -17.06 13.04 7.50
C VAL A 166 -17.29 11.69 8.20
N LEU A 167 -16.39 10.73 8.04
CA LEU A 167 -16.53 9.39 8.63
C LEU A 167 -16.35 9.39 10.16
N VAL A 168 -15.50 10.29 10.69
CA VAL A 168 -15.39 10.51 12.14
C VAL A 168 -16.63 11.22 12.69
N SER A 169 -17.20 12.18 11.96
CA SER A 169 -18.36 12.93 12.48
C SER A 169 -19.64 12.09 12.51
N SER A 170 -19.75 11.08 11.65
CA SER A 170 -21.02 10.39 11.40
C SER A 170 -20.90 8.86 11.47
N VAL A 171 -21.12 8.30 12.67
CA VAL A 171 -21.14 6.84 12.92
C VAL A 171 -22.11 6.10 12.00
N ARG A 172 -23.24 6.72 11.65
CA ARG A 172 -24.24 6.14 10.74
C ARG A 172 -23.68 5.90 9.33
N ILE A 173 -22.85 6.83 8.83
CA ILE A 173 -22.22 6.70 7.51
C ILE A 173 -21.15 5.61 7.57
N TYR A 174 -20.36 5.59 8.64
CA TYR A 174 -19.32 4.58 8.86
C TYR A 174 -19.88 3.15 8.98
N LEU A 175 -21.00 2.94 9.69
CA LEU A 175 -21.64 1.63 9.82
C LEU A 175 -22.59 1.28 8.66
N SER A 176 -22.68 2.14 7.65
CA SER A 176 -23.56 1.90 6.51
C SER A 176 -23.11 0.69 5.70
N LEU A 177 -24.08 -0.05 5.16
CA LEU A 177 -23.80 -1.21 4.31
C LEU A 177 -22.86 -0.88 3.13
N PRO A 178 -23.03 0.25 2.40
CA PRO A 178 -22.07 0.65 1.37
C PRO A 178 -20.63 0.76 1.89
N HIS A 179 -20.42 1.46 3.01
CA HIS A 179 -19.08 1.65 3.56
C HIS A 179 -18.44 0.30 3.95
N LEU A 180 -19.19 -0.61 4.57
CA LEU A 180 -18.70 -1.95 4.92
C LEU A 180 -18.32 -2.78 3.69
N LEU A 181 -19.11 -2.71 2.61
CA LEU A 181 -18.79 -3.38 1.34
C LEU A 181 -17.52 -2.82 0.70
N SER A 182 -17.38 -1.48 0.70
CA SER A 182 -16.16 -0.82 0.20
C SER A 182 -14.92 -1.14 1.05
N THR A 183 -15.10 -1.30 2.36
CA THR A 183 -14.05 -1.71 3.32
C THR A 183 -13.57 -3.12 3.03
N ALA A 184 -14.49 -4.07 2.81
CA ALA A 184 -14.15 -5.44 2.43
C ALA A 184 -13.42 -5.49 1.08
N ALA A 185 -13.90 -4.73 0.09
CA ALA A 185 -13.25 -4.60 -1.21
C ALA A 185 -11.82 -4.03 -1.09
N PHE A 186 -11.63 -2.92 -0.35
CA PHE A 186 -10.29 -2.36 -0.17
C PHE A 186 -9.35 -3.32 0.56
N PHE A 187 -9.85 -4.07 1.53
CA PHE A 187 -9.03 -5.04 2.26
C PHE A 187 -8.54 -6.18 1.35
N MET A 188 -9.41 -6.73 0.49
CA MET A 188 -9.00 -7.73 -0.50
C MET A 188 -7.94 -7.16 -1.45
N LEU A 189 -8.19 -5.95 -1.98
CA LEU A 189 -7.23 -5.27 -2.86
C LEU A 189 -5.89 -4.98 -2.14
N LEU A 190 -5.93 -4.59 -0.86
CA LEU A 190 -4.74 -4.33 -0.06
C LEU A 190 -3.86 -5.58 0.06
N LEU A 191 -4.45 -6.76 0.29
CA LEU A 191 -3.71 -8.03 0.34
C LEU A 191 -3.03 -8.32 -1.01
N PHE A 192 -3.72 -8.07 -2.13
CA PHE A 192 -3.15 -8.21 -3.46
C PHE A 192 -1.99 -7.23 -3.69
N GLU A 193 -2.20 -5.93 -3.48
CA GLU A 193 -1.21 -4.89 -3.76
C GLU A 193 0.03 -4.99 -2.84
N THR A 194 -0.09 -5.59 -1.67
CA THR A 194 1.03 -5.78 -0.74
C THR A 194 1.72 -7.14 -0.86
N GLY A 195 1.30 -7.97 -1.83
CA GLY A 195 1.87 -9.29 -2.09
C GLY A 195 1.77 -10.22 -0.89
N LYS A 196 0.62 -10.20 -0.20
CA LYS A 196 0.34 -11.00 1.00
C LYS A 196 -0.54 -12.20 0.67
N LEU A 197 -0.50 -13.21 1.52
CA LEU A 197 -1.40 -14.35 1.38
C LEU A 197 -2.87 -13.86 1.55
N PRO A 198 -3.82 -14.41 0.78
CA PRO A 198 -3.72 -15.64 -0.02
C PRO A 198 -3.21 -15.47 -1.45
N VAL A 199 -2.82 -14.25 -1.87
CA VAL A 199 -2.45 -13.93 -3.25
C VAL A 199 -1.02 -14.37 -3.57
N GLU A 200 -0.05 -13.88 -2.81
CA GLU A 200 1.37 -14.13 -3.03
C GLU A 200 2.08 -14.43 -1.71
N SER A 201 3.16 -15.21 -1.77
CA SER A 201 4.03 -15.51 -0.63
C SER A 201 5.45 -15.02 -0.94
N GLN A 202 6.03 -14.24 -0.01
CA GLN A 202 7.35 -13.60 -0.16
C GLN A 202 8.53 -14.46 0.32
N SER A 203 8.34 -15.77 0.44
CA SER A 203 9.30 -16.65 1.13
C SER A 203 9.79 -17.83 0.31
N LEU A 204 9.16 -18.12 -0.84
CA LEU A 204 9.52 -19.26 -1.67
C LEU A 204 9.75 -18.75 -3.10
N ASN A 205 10.99 -18.93 -3.58
CA ASN A 205 11.36 -18.63 -4.96
C ASN A 205 10.72 -19.69 -5.88
N GLU A 206 9.43 -19.56 -6.15
CA GLU A 206 8.65 -20.47 -6.98
C GLU A 206 8.54 -19.98 -8.43
N LEU A 207 8.33 -20.89 -9.38
CA LEU A 207 8.10 -20.53 -10.78
C LEU A 207 6.86 -19.64 -10.98
N GLY A 208 5.98 -19.52 -9.97
CA GLY A 208 4.72 -18.77 -9.95
C GLY A 208 4.78 -17.34 -9.39
N MET A 209 5.97 -16.80 -9.10
CA MET A 209 6.13 -15.45 -8.52
C MET A 209 5.62 -14.34 -9.45
N ILE A 210 5.15 -13.25 -8.83
CA ILE A 210 4.65 -12.04 -9.49
C ILE A 210 5.58 -10.89 -9.10
N ASP A 211 5.51 -10.40 -7.86
CA ASP A 211 6.23 -9.21 -7.41
C ASP A 211 7.73 -9.47 -7.25
N GLU A 212 8.09 -10.56 -6.59
CA GLU A 212 9.51 -10.90 -6.40
C GLU A 212 10.19 -11.26 -7.74
N GLY A 213 9.41 -11.75 -8.71
CA GLY A 213 9.87 -12.01 -10.07
C GLY A 213 10.36 -10.75 -10.80
N ARG A 214 9.73 -9.60 -10.52
CA ARG A 214 10.10 -8.30 -11.12
C ARG A 214 11.43 -7.76 -10.58
N LEU A 215 11.86 -8.21 -9.40
CA LEU A 215 13.03 -7.69 -8.71
C LEU A 215 14.34 -8.45 -8.99
N TYR A 216 14.28 -9.59 -9.69
CA TYR A 216 15.40 -10.54 -9.78
C TYR A 216 16.72 -9.98 -10.35
N GLU A 217 16.65 -9.12 -11.35
CA GLU A 217 17.84 -8.56 -12.00
C GLU A 217 18.39 -7.31 -11.30
N TYR A 218 17.69 -6.82 -10.27
CA TYR A 218 18.12 -5.65 -9.52
C TYR A 218 19.11 -6.04 -8.41
N SER A 219 20.15 -5.23 -8.27
CA SER A 219 21.14 -5.35 -7.22
C SER A 219 21.41 -3.97 -6.58
N GLY A 220 22.33 -3.92 -5.61
CA GLY A 220 22.82 -2.67 -5.03
C GLY A 220 21.76 -1.67 -4.57
N ARG A 221 21.96 -0.42 -4.97
CA ARG A 221 21.12 0.75 -4.68
C ARG A 221 19.80 0.71 -5.44
N ASN A 222 19.76 0.15 -6.65
CA ASN A 222 18.49 0.02 -7.38
C ASN A 222 17.54 -0.93 -6.66
N LEU A 223 18.05 -2.04 -6.11
CA LEU A 223 17.27 -2.95 -5.28
C LEU A 223 16.87 -2.30 -3.95
N PHE A 224 17.73 -1.46 -3.35
CA PHE A 224 17.36 -0.65 -2.17
C PHE A 224 16.13 0.20 -2.46
N LEU A 225 16.14 0.97 -3.55
CA LEU A 225 15.04 1.87 -3.91
C LEU A 225 13.72 1.11 -4.09
N LEU A 226 13.74 -0.03 -4.80
CA LEU A 226 12.54 -0.81 -5.04
C LEU A 226 12.02 -1.52 -3.78
N LYS A 227 12.91 -2.10 -2.96
CA LYS A 227 12.49 -2.71 -1.69
C LYS A 227 11.92 -1.68 -0.72
N TYR A 228 12.55 -0.51 -0.64
CA TYR A 228 12.04 0.56 0.20
C TYR A 228 10.70 1.10 -0.33
N SER A 229 10.59 1.28 -1.65
CA SER A 229 9.34 1.64 -2.33
C SER A 229 8.21 0.67 -2.03
N SER A 230 8.48 -0.65 -2.02
CA SER A 230 7.50 -1.68 -1.66
C SER A 230 7.04 -1.55 -0.20
N MET A 231 7.96 -1.31 0.73
CA MET A 231 7.62 -1.04 2.14
C MET A 231 6.78 0.25 2.28
N MET A 232 7.13 1.31 1.57
CA MET A 232 6.36 2.55 1.54
C MET A 232 4.97 2.34 0.95
N LYS A 233 4.84 1.62 -0.18
CA LYS A 233 3.55 1.25 -0.78
C LYS A 233 2.65 0.55 0.23
N GLN A 234 3.18 -0.46 0.93
CA GLN A 234 2.46 -1.17 1.98
C GLN A 234 2.00 -0.21 3.08
N TYR A 235 2.90 0.65 3.56
CA TYR A 235 2.57 1.60 4.61
C TYR A 235 1.56 2.67 4.18
N LEU A 236 1.63 3.16 2.94
CA LEU A 236 0.70 4.17 2.43
C LEU A 236 -0.70 3.59 2.24
N LEU A 237 -0.84 2.46 1.53
CA LEU A 237 -2.14 1.80 1.32
C LEU A 237 -2.75 1.31 2.63
N GLY A 238 -1.96 0.71 3.52
CA GLY A 238 -2.46 0.27 4.82
C GLY A 238 -2.88 1.44 5.72
N SER A 239 -2.22 2.60 5.62
CA SER A 239 -2.64 3.79 6.37
C SER A 239 -3.94 4.38 5.83
N VAL A 240 -4.16 4.37 4.50
CA VAL A 240 -5.48 4.68 3.91
C VAL A 240 -6.54 3.74 4.46
N PHE A 241 -6.28 2.43 4.46
CA PHE A 241 -7.23 1.45 4.99
C PHE A 241 -7.57 1.74 6.45
N LEU A 242 -6.57 1.99 7.28
CA LEU A 242 -6.77 2.27 8.70
C LEU A 242 -7.55 3.57 8.93
N ASN A 243 -7.15 4.66 8.27
CA ASN A 243 -7.72 5.98 8.53
C ASN A 243 -9.08 6.22 7.87
N VAL A 244 -9.40 5.53 6.77
CA VAL A 244 -10.64 5.76 6.02
C VAL A 244 -11.64 4.62 6.20
N PHE A 245 -11.16 3.38 6.32
CA PHE A 245 -12.06 2.21 6.26
C PHE A 245 -12.20 1.49 7.60
N LEU A 246 -11.12 1.33 8.38
CA LEU A 246 -11.15 0.47 9.57
C LEU A 246 -11.33 1.21 10.90
N ILE A 247 -10.54 2.25 11.17
CA ILE A 247 -10.56 2.98 12.45
C ILE A 247 -10.20 4.46 12.19
N PRO A 248 -11.14 5.29 11.73
CA PRO A 248 -10.87 6.70 11.43
C PRO A 248 -10.58 7.56 12.68
N TRP A 249 -11.04 7.11 13.84
CA TRP A 249 -10.99 7.80 15.14
C TRP A 249 -9.58 7.98 15.74
N PHE A 250 -9.50 8.74 16.84
CA PHE A 250 -8.35 8.94 17.75
C PHE A 250 -7.23 9.88 17.31
N MET A 251 -7.19 10.29 16.04
CA MET A 251 -6.17 11.22 15.55
C MET A 251 -6.47 12.66 16.01
N GLN A 252 -5.44 13.44 16.32
CA GLN A 252 -5.57 14.78 16.91
C GLN A 252 -5.07 15.89 15.98
N TYR A 253 -5.59 17.11 16.18
CA TYR A 253 -5.21 18.27 15.37
C TYR A 253 -4.02 19.03 15.95
N GLY A 254 -3.23 19.64 15.07
CA GLY A 254 -2.10 20.52 15.39
C GLY A 254 -0.78 19.78 15.62
N ILE A 255 0.33 20.55 15.71
CA ILE A 255 1.71 20.04 15.77
C ILE A 255 1.94 19.01 16.89
N VAL A 256 1.44 19.29 18.10
CA VAL A 256 1.54 18.37 19.25
C VAL A 256 0.71 17.11 18.98
N GLY A 257 -0.46 17.27 18.36
CA GLY A 257 -1.29 16.17 17.87
C GLY A 257 -0.53 15.29 16.88
N THR A 258 0.14 15.86 15.88
CA THR A 258 0.88 15.08 14.87
C THR A 258 2.00 14.22 15.47
N ILE A 259 2.65 14.70 16.53
CA ILE A 259 3.67 13.90 17.24
C ILE A 259 2.99 12.79 18.06
N ALA A 260 1.87 13.09 18.73
CA ALA A 260 1.07 12.13 19.46
C ALA A 260 0.36 11.10 18.54
N ASP A 261 0.14 11.44 17.28
CA ASP A 261 -0.49 10.59 16.28
C ASP A 261 0.44 9.47 15.79
N ILE A 262 1.76 9.63 15.90
CA ILE A 262 2.74 8.57 15.56
C ILE A 262 2.49 7.29 16.36
N PRO A 263 2.46 7.30 17.71
CA PRO A 263 2.16 6.10 18.48
C PRO A 263 0.73 5.58 18.27
N ILE A 264 -0.24 6.46 18.03
CA ILE A 264 -1.62 6.05 17.71
C ILE A 264 -1.67 5.29 16.39
N MET A 265 -0.99 5.82 15.36
CA MET A 265 -0.86 5.18 14.06
C MET A 265 -0.17 3.83 14.18
N LEU A 266 0.90 3.75 14.98
CA LEU A 266 1.57 2.48 15.28
C LEU A 266 0.64 1.47 15.94
N ALA A 267 -0.21 1.90 16.89
CA ALA A 267 -1.20 1.03 17.51
C ALA A 267 -2.24 0.51 16.52
N LYS A 268 -2.77 1.38 15.63
CA LYS A 268 -3.66 0.97 14.53
C LYS A 268 -2.98 -0.03 13.59
N TRP A 269 -1.71 0.22 13.27
CA TRP A 269 -0.89 -0.69 12.46
C TRP A 269 -0.66 -2.04 13.11
N LEU A 270 -0.44 -2.10 14.43
CA LEU A 270 -0.31 -3.38 15.14
C LEU A 270 -1.56 -4.24 15.01
N LEU A 271 -2.75 -3.63 15.04
CA LEU A 271 -4.02 -4.33 14.80
C LEU A 271 -4.09 -4.88 13.37
N LEU A 272 -3.79 -4.06 12.37
CA LEU A 272 -3.78 -4.52 10.97
C LEU A 272 -2.75 -5.63 10.73
N ILE A 273 -1.55 -5.50 11.31
CA ILE A 273 -0.50 -6.52 11.22
C ILE A 273 -0.96 -7.82 11.87
N ALA A 274 -1.63 -7.77 13.02
CA ALA A 274 -2.16 -8.97 13.67
C ALA A 274 -3.18 -9.68 12.78
N ILE A 275 -4.10 -8.94 12.14
CA ILE A 275 -5.07 -9.50 11.20
C ILE A 275 -4.36 -10.14 9.99
N ILE A 276 -3.45 -9.41 9.34
CA ILE A 276 -2.72 -9.91 8.17
C ILE A 276 -1.88 -11.13 8.56
N ALA A 277 -1.16 -11.10 9.69
CA ALA A 277 -0.34 -12.21 10.14
C ALA A 277 -1.18 -13.47 10.41
N VAL A 278 -2.36 -13.34 11.03
CA VAL A 278 -3.26 -14.49 11.22
C VAL A 278 -3.73 -15.05 9.87
N ILE A 279 -4.09 -14.20 8.91
CA ILE A 279 -4.48 -14.64 7.56
C ILE A 279 -3.32 -15.36 6.86
N GLU A 280 -2.12 -14.80 6.91
CA GLU A 280 -0.97 -15.40 6.23
C GLU A 280 -0.55 -16.76 6.82
N GLU A 281 -0.76 -16.97 8.11
CA GLU A 281 -0.40 -18.23 8.76
C GLU A 281 -1.54 -19.28 8.73
N THR A 282 -2.78 -18.86 8.44
CA THR A 282 -3.94 -19.78 8.40
C THR A 282 -4.41 -20.12 6.99
N VAL A 283 -4.17 -19.25 6.01
CA VAL A 283 -4.69 -19.40 4.64
C VAL A 283 -3.60 -19.86 3.68
N ALA A 284 -3.93 -20.86 2.87
CA ALA A 284 -3.04 -21.34 1.81
C ALA A 284 -3.04 -20.40 0.59
N LYS A 285 -1.90 -20.37 -0.11
CA LYS A 285 -1.73 -19.64 -1.36
C LYS A 285 -2.72 -20.10 -2.44
N LEU A 286 -3.38 -19.15 -3.10
CA LEU A 286 -4.24 -19.42 -4.24
C LEU A 286 -3.43 -19.82 -5.47
N ARG A 287 -4.02 -20.65 -6.32
CA ARG A 287 -3.46 -20.91 -7.66
C ARG A 287 -3.48 -19.61 -8.47
N LEU A 288 -2.48 -19.41 -9.33
CA LEU A 288 -2.31 -18.19 -10.14
C LEU A 288 -3.60 -17.72 -10.83
N PHE A 289 -4.35 -18.64 -11.44
CA PHE A 289 -5.61 -18.32 -12.13
C PHE A 289 -6.75 -17.89 -11.19
N LYS A 290 -6.72 -18.29 -9.92
CA LYS A 290 -7.72 -17.91 -8.91
C LYS A 290 -7.51 -16.50 -8.33
N ILE A 291 -6.37 -15.88 -8.61
CA ILE A 291 -6.12 -14.48 -8.24
C ILE A 291 -7.07 -13.54 -9.01
N GLN A 292 -7.41 -13.87 -10.26
CA GLN A 292 -8.41 -13.12 -11.04
C GLN A 292 -9.79 -13.21 -10.41
N ASP A 293 -10.22 -14.40 -9.96
CA ASP A 293 -11.49 -14.58 -9.26
C ASP A 293 -11.50 -13.75 -7.95
N PHE A 294 -10.40 -13.77 -7.20
CA PHE A 294 -10.25 -12.98 -5.96
C PHE A 294 -10.39 -11.47 -6.21
N LEU A 295 -9.72 -10.94 -7.23
CA LEU A 295 -9.83 -9.52 -7.61
C LEU A 295 -11.21 -9.18 -8.19
N SER A 296 -11.83 -10.11 -8.92
CA SER A 296 -13.18 -9.92 -9.46
C SER A 296 -14.23 -9.83 -8.35
N VAL A 297 -14.08 -10.61 -7.27
CA VAL A 297 -14.91 -10.48 -6.07
C VAL A 297 -14.69 -9.13 -5.40
N SER A 298 -13.44 -8.69 -5.26
CA SER A 298 -13.11 -7.37 -4.74
C SER A 298 -13.77 -6.24 -5.55
N PHE A 299 -13.70 -6.32 -6.88
CA PHE A 299 -14.36 -5.40 -7.80
C PHE A 299 -15.88 -5.42 -7.64
N ALA A 300 -16.48 -6.61 -7.57
CA ALA A 300 -17.91 -6.78 -7.40
C ALA A 300 -18.41 -6.18 -6.08
N LEU A 301 -17.66 -6.34 -4.98
CA LEU A 301 -17.98 -5.72 -3.69
C LEU A 301 -17.95 -4.18 -3.75
N ALA A 302 -16.95 -3.61 -4.43
CA ALA A 302 -16.88 -2.17 -4.64
C ALA A 302 -18.06 -1.66 -5.50
N LEU A 303 -18.42 -2.39 -6.55
CA LEU A 303 -19.57 -2.07 -7.40
C LEU A 303 -20.89 -2.17 -6.60
N LEU A 304 -21.06 -3.23 -5.79
CA LEU A 304 -22.22 -3.39 -4.91
C LEU A 304 -22.33 -2.28 -3.88
N SER A 305 -21.21 -1.77 -3.34
CA SER A 305 -21.22 -0.58 -2.49
C SER A 305 -21.85 0.63 -3.19
N ILE A 306 -21.48 0.88 -4.46
CA ILE A 306 -22.01 2.02 -5.22
C ILE A 306 -23.50 1.81 -5.51
N ILE A 307 -23.89 0.61 -5.94
CA ILE A 307 -25.27 0.29 -6.28
C ILE A 307 -26.17 0.41 -5.03
N THR A 308 -25.76 -0.17 -3.91
CA THR A 308 -26.52 -0.12 -2.65
C THR A 308 -26.71 1.31 -2.17
N TYR A 309 -25.67 2.15 -2.23
CA TYR A 309 -25.80 3.58 -1.95
C TYR A 309 -26.80 4.26 -2.91
N SER A 310 -26.73 3.97 -4.21
CA SER A 310 -27.61 4.60 -5.20
C SER A 310 -29.09 4.21 -5.06
N LEU A 311 -29.38 2.98 -4.61
CA LEU A 311 -30.74 2.45 -4.48
C LEU A 311 -31.39 2.75 -3.13
N GLY A 312 -30.62 2.67 -2.05
CA GLY A 312 -31.15 2.78 -0.68
C GLY A 312 -30.67 4.02 0.06
N GLY A 313 -29.66 4.74 -0.44
CA GLY A 313 -28.96 5.74 0.35
C GLY A 313 -28.23 5.12 1.55
N ILE A 314 -27.90 5.97 2.53
CA ILE A 314 -27.32 5.55 3.80
C ILE A 314 -28.51 5.09 4.66
N ILE A 315 -29.02 3.88 4.48
CA ILE A 315 -30.02 3.28 5.40
C ILE A 315 -29.29 2.63 6.57
#